data_AF-A0AAD5GWI0-F1
#
_entry.id   AF-A0AAD5GWI0-F1
#
_cell.length_a   1.000
_cell.length_b   1.000
_cell.length_c   1.000
_cell.angle_alpha   90.00
_cell.angle_beta   90.00
_cell.angle_gamma   90.00
#
_symmetry.space_group_name_H-M   'P 1'
#
loop_
_entity.id
_entity.type
_entity.pdbx_description
1 polymer ?
#
loop_
_entity_poly.entity_id
_entity_poly.type
_entity_poly.pdbx_seq_one_letter_code
_entity_poly.pdbx_strand_id
1 'polypeptide(L)'
;MTGLKLSHLNQIKLLTVISSIDDLNYPEKTDTYYIVNAPYVFSACWKVVKPLLQERTRKKVQVLSGCGKDELLKIMDYESLPHFCRRQGSGSSRYSRNSTGEDCCFSLDHGFHQQLYNYINQQAAGIKPRAPLKQASFHVGFPEPNPTGCKIVQTIETEFHKLENQHQFTDEKNEVKTNGNEHHKEMIA
;
A
#
# COMPACT_ATOMS: atom_id res chain seq x y z
N MET A 1 2.62 -2.46 3.02
CA MET A 1 1.84 -1.87 1.90
C MET A 1 0.37 -2.36 1.87
N THR A 2 -0.18 -2.84 2.98
CA THR A 2 -1.61 -3.22 3.06
C THR A 2 -2.49 -2.00 2.76
N GLY A 3 -3.42 -2.15 1.82
CA GLY A 3 -4.29 -1.06 1.35
C GLY A 3 -3.95 -0.50 -0.04
N LEU A 4 -2.86 -0.95 -0.68
CA LEU A 4 -2.55 -0.57 -2.05
C LEU A 4 -3.60 -1.10 -3.04
N LYS A 5 -4.31 -0.17 -3.68
CA LYS A 5 -5.28 -0.40 -4.76
C LYS A 5 -4.75 0.10 -6.11
N LEU A 6 -5.27 -0.45 -7.21
CA LEU A 6 -4.94 -0.01 -8.57
C LEU A 6 -5.22 1.48 -8.81
N SER A 7 -6.22 2.07 -8.14
CA SER A 7 -6.55 3.50 -8.24
C SER A 7 -5.39 4.43 -7.83
N HIS A 8 -4.44 3.97 -7.01
CA HIS A 8 -3.27 4.77 -6.65
C HIS A 8 -2.30 4.95 -7.83
N LEU A 9 -2.44 4.18 -8.90
CA LEU A 9 -1.66 4.35 -10.12
C LEU A 9 -2.04 5.62 -10.89
N ASN A 10 -3.18 6.25 -10.58
CA ASN A 10 -3.50 7.57 -11.11
C ASN A 10 -2.49 8.65 -10.67
N GLN A 11 -1.67 8.38 -9.65
CA GLN A 11 -0.60 9.25 -9.17
C GLN A 11 0.79 8.83 -9.68
N ILE A 12 0.88 7.99 -10.73
CA ILE A 12 2.17 7.54 -11.31
C ILE A 12 3.08 8.73 -11.69
N LYS A 13 2.52 9.83 -12.21
CA LYS A 13 3.30 11.02 -12.59
C LYS A 13 4.11 11.55 -11.41
N LEU A 14 3.49 11.65 -10.23
CA LEU A 14 4.16 12.12 -9.02
C LEU A 14 5.31 11.18 -8.62
N LEU A 15 5.07 9.87 -8.66
CA LEU A 15 6.09 8.87 -8.33
C LEU A 15 7.28 8.92 -9.29
N THR A 16 7.03 9.05 -10.59
CA THR A 16 8.08 9.18 -11.60
C THR A 16 8.87 10.48 -11.41
N VAL A 17 8.19 11.57 -11.04
CA VAL A 17 8.83 12.86 -10.76
C VAL A 17 9.78 12.75 -9.57
N ILE A 18 9.30 12.23 -8.44
CA ILE A 18 10.11 12.06 -7.22
C ILE A 18 11.32 11.17 -7.51
N SER A 19 11.09 10.03 -8.17
CA SER A 19 12.17 9.09 -8.49
C SER A 19 13.24 9.72 -9.40
N SER A 20 12.82 10.56 -10.36
CA SER A 20 13.75 11.24 -11.25
C SER A 20 14.57 12.31 -10.53
N ILE A 21 13.96 13.06 -9.60
CA ILE A 21 14.65 14.07 -8.80
C ILE A 21 15.67 13.40 -7.87
N ASP A 22 15.28 12.31 -7.21
CA ASP A 22 16.16 11.55 -6.32
C ASP A 22 17.37 10.99 -7.08
N ASP A 23 17.16 10.38 -8.25
CA ASP A 23 18.25 9.82 -9.07
C ASP A 23 19.21 10.90 -9.61
N LEU A 24 18.70 12.08 -9.97
CA LEU A 24 19.53 13.15 -10.56
C LEU A 24 20.33 13.93 -9.51
N ASN A 25 19.75 14.16 -8.33
CA ASN A 25 20.38 15.00 -7.31
C ASN A 25 21.10 14.20 -6.23
N TYR A 26 20.70 12.94 -5.99
CA TYR A 26 21.22 12.11 -4.91
C TYR A 26 21.56 10.66 -5.34
N PRO A 27 22.29 10.44 -6.46
CA PRO A 27 22.50 9.13 -7.05
C PRO A 27 23.18 8.09 -6.13
N GLU A 28 24.02 8.54 -5.19
CA GLU A 28 24.82 7.70 -4.29
C GLU A 28 24.34 7.69 -2.84
N LYS A 29 23.18 8.29 -2.53
CA LYS A 29 22.69 8.36 -1.14
C LYS A 29 21.85 7.17 -0.70
N THR A 30 21.36 6.38 -1.66
CA THR A 30 20.46 5.25 -1.38
C THR A 30 20.99 3.97 -2.00
N ASP A 31 21.24 2.96 -1.17
CA ASP A 31 21.74 1.65 -1.61
C ASP A 31 20.62 0.73 -2.07
N THR A 32 19.57 0.53 -1.27
CA THR A 32 18.47 -0.40 -1.58
C THR A 32 17.16 0.04 -0.93
N TYR A 33 16.06 -0.05 -1.67
CA TYR A 33 14.70 0.16 -1.18
C TYR A 33 14.04 -1.19 -0.89
N TYR A 34 13.65 -1.43 0.36
CA TYR A 34 12.95 -2.64 0.77
C TYR A 34 11.46 -2.38 0.92
N ILE A 35 10.65 -3.09 0.14
CA ILE A 35 9.18 -3.04 0.23
C ILE A 35 8.70 -4.25 1.02
N VAL A 36 8.19 -4.00 2.22
CA VAL A 36 7.62 -5.03 3.11
C VAL A 36 6.10 -5.07 3.04
N ASN A 37 5.54 -6.25 3.34
CA ASN A 37 4.10 -6.47 3.43
C ASN A 37 3.39 -6.00 2.13
N ALA A 38 3.87 -6.50 0.99
CA ALA A 38 3.36 -6.17 -0.34
C ALA A 38 2.18 -7.08 -0.71
N PRO A 39 0.97 -6.52 -0.95
CA PRO A 39 -0.18 -7.34 -1.39
C PRO A 39 0.03 -7.84 -2.83
N TYR A 40 -0.67 -8.90 -3.23
CA TYR A 40 -0.55 -9.45 -4.60
C TYR A 40 -0.77 -8.42 -5.72
N VAL A 41 -1.64 -7.44 -5.51
CA VAL A 41 -1.90 -6.33 -6.44
C VAL A 41 -0.64 -5.49 -6.70
N PHE A 42 0.28 -5.40 -5.73
CA PHE A 42 1.55 -4.69 -5.88
C PHE A 42 2.36 -5.22 -7.07
N SER A 43 2.39 -6.53 -7.29
CA SER A 43 3.11 -7.13 -8.41
C SER A 43 2.57 -6.68 -9.77
N ALA A 44 1.26 -6.48 -9.89
CA ALA A 44 0.64 -5.95 -11.09
C ALA A 44 0.99 -4.46 -11.28
N CYS A 45 0.83 -3.66 -10.22
CA CYS A 45 1.23 -2.25 -10.19
C CYS A 45 2.70 -2.06 -10.57
N TRP A 46 3.58 -2.86 -10.00
CA TRP A 46 5.02 -2.77 -10.19
C TRP A 46 5.42 -3.06 -11.64
N LYS A 47 4.75 -3.98 -12.34
CA LYS A 47 5.01 -4.23 -13.77
C LYS A 47 4.72 -3.00 -14.64
N VAL A 48 3.73 -2.21 -14.25
CA VAL A 48 3.32 -0.98 -14.95
C VAL A 48 4.26 0.18 -14.63
N VAL A 49 4.68 0.30 -13.36
CA VAL A 49 5.53 1.40 -12.87
C VAL A 49 7.00 1.19 -13.23
N LYS A 50 7.51 -0.04 -13.11
CA LYS A 50 8.92 -0.39 -13.34
C LYS A 50 9.51 0.15 -14.66
N PRO A 51 8.86 0.09 -15.84
CA PRO A 51 9.43 0.65 -17.08
C PRO A 51 9.58 2.17 -17.08
N LEU A 52 8.87 2.89 -16.21
CA LEU A 52 8.96 4.35 -16.08
C LEU A 52 10.11 4.80 -15.19
N LEU A 53 10.66 3.88 -14.39
CA LEU A 53 11.79 4.15 -13.50
C LEU A 53 13.12 3.95 -14.24
N GLN A 54 14.12 4.78 -13.92
CA GLN A 54 15.46 4.62 -14.44
C GLN A 54 16.05 3.26 -14.03
N GLU A 55 16.96 2.72 -14.84
CA GLU A 55 17.53 1.39 -14.59
C GLU A 55 18.29 1.30 -13.26
N ARG A 56 18.87 2.42 -12.80
CA ARG A 56 19.52 2.52 -11.48
C ARG A 56 18.51 2.30 -10.36
N THR A 57 17.43 3.08 -10.32
CA THR A 57 16.36 2.90 -9.33
C THR A 57 15.72 1.51 -9.40
N ARG A 58 15.47 0.99 -10.61
CA ARG A 58 14.89 -0.35 -10.78
C ARG A 58 15.71 -1.48 -10.13
N LYS A 59 17.04 -1.36 -10.14
CA LYS A 59 17.95 -2.36 -9.55
C LYS A 59 18.02 -2.25 -8.01
N LYS A 60 17.74 -1.07 -7.47
CA LYS A 60 17.74 -0.80 -6.02
C LYS A 60 16.46 -1.25 -5.31
N VAL A 61 15.36 -1.48 -6.02
CA VAL A 61 14.09 -1.85 -5.38
C VAL A 61 13.97 -3.36 -5.20
N GLN A 62 13.87 -3.81 -3.94
CA GLN A 62 13.63 -5.19 -3.55
C GLN A 62 12.27 -5.34 -2.87
N VAL A 63 11.47 -6.27 -3.36
CA VAL A 63 10.14 -6.58 -2.81
C VAL A 63 10.28 -7.83 -1.97
N LEU A 64 10.12 -7.67 -0.65
CA LEU A 64 10.26 -8.77 0.30
C LEU A 64 8.94 -9.53 0.41
N SER A 65 9.04 -10.86 0.45
CA SER A 65 7.87 -11.72 0.56
C SER A 65 7.41 -11.87 2.01
N GLY A 66 6.10 -12.07 2.22
CA GLY A 66 5.52 -12.20 3.56
C GLY A 66 5.73 -10.95 4.41
N CYS A 67 6.23 -11.14 5.64
CA CYS A 67 6.50 -10.03 6.54
C CYS A 67 7.80 -9.29 6.24
N GLY A 68 8.78 -9.93 5.58
CA GLY A 68 10.07 -9.34 5.26
C GLY A 68 11.00 -9.08 6.46
N LYS A 69 10.60 -9.41 7.70
CA LYS A 69 11.42 -9.22 8.91
C LYS A 69 12.75 -9.98 8.84
N ASP A 70 12.71 -11.26 8.48
CA ASP A 70 13.93 -12.09 8.44
C ASP A 70 14.90 -11.67 7.35
N GLU A 71 14.37 -11.21 6.22
CA GLU A 71 15.20 -10.64 5.15
C GLU A 71 15.86 -9.34 5.61
N LEU A 72 15.12 -8.45 6.27
CA LEU A 72 15.67 -7.22 6.85
C LEU A 72 16.74 -7.49 7.91
N LEU A 73 16.57 -8.52 8.74
CA LEU A 73 17.55 -8.91 9.77
C LEU A 73 18.87 -9.44 9.19
N LYS A 74 18.91 -9.85 7.93
CA LYS A 74 20.17 -10.21 7.25
C LYS A 74 21.01 -8.98 6.87
N ILE A 75 20.38 -7.81 6.80
CA ILE A 75 20.97 -6.58 6.27
C ILE A 75 21.18 -5.55 7.38
N MET A 76 20.34 -5.57 8.41
CA MET A 76 20.36 -4.59 9.50
C MET A 76 20.47 -5.29 10.86
N ASP A 77 21.19 -4.64 11.77
CA ASP A 77 21.30 -5.11 13.14
C ASP A 77 19.93 -5.11 13.82
N TYR A 78 19.72 -6.12 14.67
CA TYR A 78 18.48 -6.29 15.42
C TYR A 78 18.11 -5.04 16.23
N GLU A 79 19.10 -4.40 16.86
CA GLU A 79 18.90 -3.20 17.69
C GLU A 79 18.48 -1.96 16.89
N SER A 80 18.80 -1.92 15.59
CA SER A 80 18.36 -0.85 14.70
C SER A 80 16.88 -0.94 14.34
N LEU A 81 16.24 -2.08 14.58
CA LEU A 81 14.82 -2.24 14.29
C LEU A 81 13.94 -1.49 15.29
N PRO A 82 12.79 -0.94 14.82
CA PRO A 82 11.80 -0.37 15.71
C PRO A 82 11.37 -1.34 16.83
N HIS A 83 11.02 -0.80 17.99
CA HIS A 83 10.66 -1.61 19.17
C HIS A 83 9.53 -2.62 18.89
N PHE A 84 8.57 -2.25 18.03
CA PHE A 84 7.46 -3.14 17.65
C PHE A 84 7.90 -4.32 16.77
N CYS A 85 9.02 -4.22 16.05
CA CYS A 85 9.61 -5.33 15.29
C CYS A 85 10.45 -6.27 16.17
N ARG A 86 11.03 -5.73 17.26
CA ARG A 86 11.89 -6.43 18.22
C ARG A 86 11.13 -7.24 19.28
N ARG A 87 9.81 -7.13 19.40
CA ARG A 87 9.08 -7.96 20.36
C ARG A 87 8.81 -9.34 19.79
N GLN A 88 9.80 -10.23 19.91
CA GLN A 88 9.55 -11.67 19.88
C GLN A 88 9.93 -12.23 21.26
N GLY A 89 8.94 -12.41 22.14
CA GLY A 89 9.05 -13.20 23.36
C GLY A 89 9.90 -12.64 24.52
N SER A 90 9.28 -11.88 25.42
CA SER A 90 9.56 -11.95 26.88
C SER A 90 8.62 -11.03 27.66
N GLY A 91 7.80 -11.61 28.55
CA GLY A 91 7.20 -10.89 29.67
C GLY A 91 5.69 -10.58 29.59
N SER A 92 4.89 -11.48 30.17
CA SER A 92 3.72 -11.15 31.02
C SER A 92 2.59 -10.26 30.45
N SER A 93 2.03 -10.56 29.27
CA SER A 93 0.67 -10.10 28.95
C SER A 93 -0.30 -11.30 28.87
N ARG A 94 -1.33 -11.28 29.71
CA ARG A 94 -2.42 -12.30 29.76
C ARG A 94 -3.40 -12.18 28.60
N TYR A 95 -2.94 -11.69 27.45
CA TYR A 95 -3.73 -11.60 26.22
C TYR A 95 -3.13 -12.53 25.17
N SER A 96 -2.96 -13.80 25.57
CA SER A 96 -2.87 -14.88 24.60
C SER A 96 -4.29 -15.24 24.20
N ARG A 97 -4.72 -14.70 23.06
CA ARG A 97 -5.86 -15.24 22.33
C ARG A 97 -5.37 -15.57 20.93
N ASN A 98 -4.93 -16.82 20.78
CA ASN A 98 -4.75 -17.56 19.53
C ASN A 98 -4.12 -16.78 18.36
N SER A 99 -2.79 -16.63 18.36
CA SER A 99 -2.04 -16.41 17.11
C SER A 99 -0.96 -17.46 16.98
N THR A 100 -1.33 -18.61 16.42
CA THR A 100 -0.43 -19.69 15.98
C THR A 100 0.20 -19.38 14.61
N GLY A 101 0.40 -18.11 14.28
CA GLY A 101 0.99 -17.67 13.03
C GLY A 101 2.00 -16.58 13.32
N GLU A 102 3.21 -16.77 12.82
CA GLU A 102 4.26 -15.77 12.60
C GLU A 102 3.71 -14.32 12.56
N ASP A 103 3.67 -13.65 13.73
CA ASP A 103 3.00 -12.36 13.88
C ASP A 103 3.72 -11.32 13.02
N CYS A 104 3.13 -10.97 11.87
CA CYS A 104 3.76 -10.01 11.00
C CYS A 104 3.69 -8.59 11.60
N CYS A 105 4.80 -8.14 12.19
CA CYS A 105 4.92 -6.83 12.83
C CYS A 105 4.69 -5.62 11.91
N PHE A 106 4.72 -5.81 10.59
CA PHE A 106 4.38 -4.77 9.59
C PHE A 106 2.93 -4.83 9.10
N SER A 107 2.12 -5.76 9.60
CA SER A 107 0.68 -5.81 9.30
C SER A 107 -0.08 -4.72 10.06
N LEU A 108 -1.10 -4.12 9.44
CA LEU A 108 -1.97 -3.15 10.11
C LEU A 108 -2.73 -3.78 11.31
N ASP A 109 -2.91 -5.09 11.29
CA ASP A 109 -3.60 -5.83 12.35
C ASP A 109 -2.71 -6.08 13.58
N HIS A 110 -1.42 -5.77 13.50
CA HIS A 110 -0.53 -5.91 14.64
C HIS A 110 -0.92 -4.93 15.75
N GLY A 111 -0.97 -5.41 16.99
CA GLY A 111 -1.53 -4.67 18.13
C GLY A 111 -0.91 -3.28 18.36
N PHE A 112 0.38 -3.10 18.05
CA PHE A 112 1.02 -1.78 18.10
C PHE A 112 0.40 -0.79 17.10
N HIS A 113 0.15 -1.19 15.85
CA HIS A 113 -0.39 -0.30 14.82
C HIS A 113 -1.84 0.05 15.10
N GLN A 114 -2.63 -0.91 15.61
CA GLN A 114 -4.00 -0.65 16.06
C GLN A 114 -4.04 0.35 17.23
N GLN A 115 -3.16 0.19 18.22
CA GLN A 115 -3.05 1.12 19.35
C GLN A 115 -2.63 2.52 18.88
N LEU A 116 -1.63 2.61 18.00
CA LEU A 116 -1.17 3.87 17.42
C LEU A 116 -2.29 4.56 16.63
N TYR A 117 -3.02 3.82 15.81
CA TYR A 117 -4.16 4.34 15.04
C TYR A 117 -5.25 4.91 15.96
N ASN A 118 -5.65 4.14 16.98
CA ASN A 118 -6.65 4.59 17.95
C ASN A 118 -6.19 5.84 18.70
N TYR A 119 -4.93 5.91 19.07
CA TYR A 119 -4.34 7.08 19.73
C TYR A 119 -4.37 8.32 18.84
N ILE A 120 -3.94 8.21 17.58
CA ILE A 120 -3.97 9.31 16.61
C ILE A 120 -5.41 9.82 16.42
N ASN A 121 -6.37 8.90 16.28
CA ASN A 121 -7.78 9.27 16.15
C ASN A 121 -8.33 10.02 17.37
N GLN A 122 -7.95 9.57 18.58
CA GLN A 122 -8.34 10.25 19.83
C GLN A 122 -7.73 11.65 19.92
N GLN A 123 -6.46 11.83 19.53
CA GLN A 123 -5.85 13.16 19.47
C GLN A 123 -6.54 14.07 18.44
N ALA A 124 -6.85 13.53 17.26
CA ALA A 124 -7.49 14.27 16.19
C ALA A 124 -8.91 14.72 16.55
N ALA A 125 -9.65 13.95 17.36
CA ALA A 125 -11.01 14.26 17.78
C ALA A 125 -11.12 15.60 18.55
N GLY A 126 -10.04 16.07 19.18
CA GLY A 126 -9.98 17.35 19.88
C GLY A 126 -9.44 18.52 19.05
N ILE A 127 -8.93 18.27 17.84
CA ILE A 127 -8.28 19.29 16.99
C ILE A 127 -9.30 19.82 15.99
N LYS A 128 -9.67 21.10 16.11
CA LYS A 128 -10.44 21.78 15.05
C LYS A 128 -9.59 21.79 13.77
N PRO A 129 -10.14 21.40 12.60
CA PRO A 129 -9.41 21.47 11.34
C PRO A 129 -8.93 22.91 11.12
N ARG A 130 -7.61 23.13 11.20
CA ARG A 130 -7.01 24.40 10.81
C ARG A 130 -6.86 24.36 9.29
N ALA A 131 -7.37 25.38 8.60
CA ALA A 131 -7.16 25.49 7.16
C ALA A 131 -5.66 25.35 6.83
N PRO A 132 -5.29 24.59 5.78
CA PRO A 132 -3.90 24.47 5.37
C PRO A 132 -3.30 25.87 5.23
N LEU A 133 -2.13 26.10 5.84
CA LEU A 133 -1.39 27.33 5.60
C LEU A 133 -1.07 27.38 4.10
N LYS A 134 -1.44 28.47 3.43
CA LYS A 134 -1.07 28.70 2.03
C LYS A 134 0.45 28.89 1.96
N GLN A 135 1.17 27.78 1.83
CA GLN A 135 2.59 27.80 1.52
C GLN A 135 2.72 28.00 0.00
N ALA A 136 3.46 29.02 -0.42
CA ALA A 136 3.68 29.26 -1.84
C ALA A 136 4.36 28.04 -2.47
N SER A 137 3.87 27.62 -3.64
CA SER A 137 4.49 26.57 -4.43
C SER A 137 5.88 27.02 -4.87
N PHE A 138 6.91 26.28 -4.51
CA PHE A 138 8.21 26.42 -5.12
C PHE A 138 8.21 25.63 -6.42
N HIS A 139 8.33 26.32 -7.55
CA HIS A 139 8.53 25.66 -8.84
C HIS A 139 9.95 25.08 -8.88
N VAL A 140 10.02 23.75 -8.79
CA VAL A 140 11.24 23.00 -9.10
C VAL A 140 11.19 22.69 -10.59
N GLY A 141 12.20 23.13 -11.34
CA GLY A 141 12.33 22.77 -12.76
C GLY A 141 12.44 21.25 -12.90
N PHE A 142 11.46 20.64 -13.56
CA PHE A 142 11.41 19.21 -13.75
C PHE A 142 11.96 18.84 -15.14
N PRO A 143 12.90 17.89 -15.25
CA PRO A 143 13.33 17.40 -16.55
C PRO A 143 12.18 16.68 -17.24
N GLU A 144 11.80 17.14 -18.43
CA GLU A 144 10.72 16.51 -19.17
C GLU A 144 11.04 15.03 -19.46
N PRO A 145 10.06 14.14 -19.30
CA PRO A 145 10.25 12.73 -19.61
C PRO A 145 10.60 12.58 -21.09
N ASN A 146 11.56 11.71 -21.39
CA ASN A 146 11.96 11.42 -22.76
C ASN A 146 10.74 10.90 -23.58
N PRO A 147 10.74 11.02 -24.92
CA PRO A 147 9.58 10.67 -25.75
C PRO A 147 9.13 9.20 -25.62
N THR A 148 10.02 8.30 -25.24
CA THR A 148 9.69 6.90 -24.95
C THR A 148 8.89 6.77 -23.65
N GLY A 149 9.29 7.47 -22.59
CA GLY A 149 8.58 7.54 -21.31
C GLY A 149 7.17 8.14 -21.48
N CYS A 150 7.03 9.20 -22.28
CA CYS A 150 5.72 9.78 -22.61
C CYS A 150 4.77 8.77 -23.26
N LYS A 151 5.25 7.97 -24.23
CA LYS A 151 4.44 6.93 -24.89
C LYS A 151 4.00 5.84 -23.92
N ILE A 152 4.90 5.45 -23.00
CA ILE A 152 4.59 4.45 -21.97
C ILE A 152 3.52 5.01 -21.02
N VAL A 153 3.67 6.24 -20.52
CA VAL A 153 2.65 6.89 -19.67
C VAL A 153 1.31 6.99 -20.38
N GLN A 154 1.28 7.44 -21.64
CA GLN A 154 0.03 7.54 -22.42
C GLN A 154 -0.64 6.18 -22.63
N THR A 155 0.14 5.14 -22.91
CA THR A 155 -0.38 3.78 -23.08
C THR A 155 -0.96 3.25 -21.78
N ILE A 156 -0.26 3.50 -20.67
CA ILE A 156 -0.72 3.13 -19.33
C ILE A 156 -2.02 3.86 -18.97
N GLU A 157 -2.08 5.17 -19.17
CA GLU A 157 -3.30 5.97 -18.94
C GLU A 157 -4.47 5.47 -19.79
N THR A 158 -4.22 5.13 -21.06
CA THR A 158 -5.25 4.63 -21.98
C THR A 158 -5.78 3.25 -21.57
N GLU A 159 -4.89 2.31 -21.22
CA GLU A 159 -5.28 0.97 -20.76
C GLU A 159 -5.97 1.02 -19.38
N PHE A 160 -5.58 1.95 -18.50
CA PHE A 160 -6.32 2.17 -17.24
C PHE A 160 -7.74 2.65 -17.50
N HIS A 161 -7.91 3.66 -18.35
CA HIS A 161 -9.22 4.19 -18.66
C HIS A 161 -10.12 3.12 -19.30
N LYS A 162 -9.54 2.19 -20.05
CA LYS A 162 -10.23 1.04 -20.62
C LYS A 162 -10.66 0.01 -19.56
N LEU A 163 -9.81 -0.27 -18.58
CA LEU A 163 -10.11 -1.18 -17.47
C LEU A 163 -11.15 -0.58 -16.50
N GLU A 164 -11.09 0.73 -16.23
CA GLU A 164 -12.06 1.45 -15.40
C GLU A 164 -13.46 1.43 -16.04
N ASN A 165 -13.55 1.67 -17.35
CA ASN A 165 -14.79 1.57 -18.10
C ASN A 165 -15.36 0.14 -18.16
N GLN A 166 -14.53 -0.90 -18.03
CA GLN A 166 -14.98 -2.29 -18.00
C GLN A 166 -15.47 -2.73 -16.61
N HIS A 167 -15.00 -2.11 -15.53
CA HIS A 167 -15.38 -2.47 -14.16
C HIS A 167 -16.69 -1.84 -13.67
N GLN A 168 -17.32 -0.95 -14.45
CA GLN A 168 -18.62 -0.37 -14.14
C GLN A 168 -19.82 -1.32 -14.40
N PHE A 169 -19.58 -2.61 -14.66
CA PHE A 169 -20.61 -3.61 -14.94
C PHE A 169 -20.55 -4.90 -14.10
N THR A 170 -19.77 -4.93 -13.01
CA THR A 170 -19.62 -6.14 -12.15
C THR A 170 -19.83 -5.90 -10.66
N ASP A 171 -20.69 -4.96 -10.27
CA ASP A 171 -21.19 -4.84 -8.88
C ASP A 171 -22.71 -5.12 -8.74
N GLU A 172 -23.38 -5.60 -9.78
CA GLU A 172 -24.77 -6.09 -9.69
C GLU A 172 -24.89 -7.54 -10.15
N LYS A 173 -24.63 -8.47 -9.22
CA LYS A 173 -25.36 -9.74 -9.03
C LYS A 173 -24.50 -10.70 -8.22
N ASN A 174 -24.78 -10.74 -6.92
CA ASN A 174 -24.93 -11.99 -6.16
C ASN A 174 -25.75 -11.70 -4.90
N GLU A 175 -26.98 -11.20 -5.11
CA GLU A 175 -28.02 -11.34 -4.09
C GLU A 175 -28.64 -12.73 -4.31
N VAL A 176 -28.22 -13.65 -3.43
CA VAL A 176 -28.71 -15.02 -3.37
C VAL A 176 -30.22 -15.01 -3.12
N LYS A 177 -30.98 -15.54 -4.09
CA LYS A 177 -32.41 -15.86 -3.96
C LYS A 177 -32.61 -16.85 -2.81
N THR A 178 -33.18 -16.41 -1.69
CA THR A 178 -33.97 -17.27 -0.81
C THR A 178 -35.44 -17.09 -1.14
N ASN A 179 -35.98 -18.01 -1.94
CA ASN A 179 -37.41 -18.15 -2.16
C ASN A 179 -38.09 -18.54 -0.85
N GLY A 180 -39.06 -17.75 -0.41
CA GLY A 180 -39.96 -18.08 0.68
C GLY A 180 -41.30 -17.39 0.45
N ASN A 181 -42.20 -18.06 -0.25
CA ASN A 181 -43.62 -17.73 -0.26
C ASN A 181 -44.38 -19.03 -0.47
N GLU A 182 -45.17 -19.44 0.53
CA GLU A 182 -46.61 -19.65 0.36
C GLU A 182 -47.25 -19.99 1.71
N HIS A 183 -48.20 -19.14 2.07
CA HIS A 183 -49.11 -19.29 3.19
C HIS A 183 -50.46 -19.63 2.55
N HIS A 184 -50.93 -20.87 2.66
CA HIS A 184 -52.37 -21.11 2.83
C HIS A 184 -52.69 -22.52 3.39
N LYS A 185 -53.56 -22.48 4.41
CA LYS A 185 -54.46 -23.47 5.04
C LYS A 185 -54.75 -24.75 4.20
N GLU A 186 -55.05 -25.94 4.74
CA GLU A 186 -55.95 -26.28 5.86
C GLU A 186 -55.91 -27.81 6.15
N MET A 187 -56.35 -28.18 7.38
CA MET A 187 -56.89 -29.46 7.87
C MET A 187 -56.03 -30.75 7.87
N ILE A 188 -55.86 -31.39 9.03
CA ILE A 188 -56.71 -32.50 9.56
C ILE A 188 -56.16 -32.94 10.93
N ALA A 189 -57.10 -33.17 11.87
CA ALA A 189 -57.03 -33.82 13.21
C ALA A 189 -56.51 -32.99 14.40
#